data_AF-A0A960A4A4-F1
#
_entry.id   AF-A0A960A4A4-F1
#
_cell.length_a   1.000
_cell.length_b   1.000
_cell.length_c   1.000
_cell.angle_alpha   90.00
_cell.angle_beta   90.00
_cell.angle_gamma   90.00
#
_symmetry.space_group_name_H-M   'P 1'
#
loop_
_entity.id
_entity.type
_entity.pdbx_description
1 polymer ?
#
loop_
_entity_poly.entity_id
_entity_poly.type
_entity_poly.pdbx_seq_one_letter_code
_entity_poly.pdbx_strand_id
1 'polypeptide(L)' 'GEIEGAGHSSSTGRFDELQLFYLRSRGIPEREARRLVVHGFFWDIIRRIGVDDIEGKLLERVEHEIESVEAAGAAE' A
#
# COMPACT_ATOMS: atom_id res chain seq x y z
N GLY A 1 -8.65 -11.96 36.01
CA GLY A 1 -8.88 -12.18 34.58
C GLY A 1 -7.54 -12.46 33.98
N GLU A 2 -7.33 -13.66 33.47
CA GLU A 2 -6.09 -13.99 32.79
C GLU A 2 -6.13 -13.37 31.38
N ILE A 3 -5.09 -12.62 31.03
CA ILE A 3 -4.96 -12.01 29.72
C ILE A 3 -3.93 -12.87 28.97
N GLU A 4 -4.39 -13.71 28.04
CA GLU A 4 -3.54 -14.53 27.17
C GLU A 4 -2.82 -13.64 26.13
N GLY A 5 -1.88 -12.82 26.59
CA GLY A 5 -0.92 -12.10 25.74
C GLY A 5 -1.41 -10.76 25.16
N ALA A 6 -0.57 -9.73 25.33
CA ALA A 6 -0.66 -8.47 24.61
C ALA A 6 0.59 -8.31 23.74
N GLY A 7 0.56 -8.89 22.53
CA GLY A 7 1.66 -8.78 21.57
C GLY A 7 1.54 -7.50 20.73
N HIS A 8 2.59 -6.68 20.71
CA HIS A 8 2.73 -5.55 19.79
C HIS A 8 3.90 -5.81 18.85
N SER A 9 3.68 -5.65 17.54
CA SER A 9 4.73 -5.71 16.53
C SER A 9 4.56 -4.53 15.58
N SER A 10 5.69 -3.96 15.18
CA SER A 10 5.79 -2.92 14.17
C SER A 10 6.85 -3.33 13.17
N SER A 11 6.59 -3.06 11.90
CA SER A 11 7.54 -3.30 10.81
C SER A 11 7.68 -2.01 10.00
N THR A 12 8.92 -1.69 9.66
CA THR A 12 9.24 -0.63 8.71
C THR A 12 10.08 -1.27 7.60
N GLY A 13 9.78 -0.94 6.36
CA GLY A 13 10.41 -1.58 5.21
C GLY A 13 10.41 -0.66 4.01
N ARG A 14 11.41 -0.84 3.14
CA ARG A 14 11.40 -0.27 1.78
C ARG A 14 10.57 -1.17 0.87
N PHE A 15 10.29 -0.69 -0.35
CA PHE A 15 9.75 -1.54 -1.40
C PHE A 15 10.60 -2.79 -1.61
N ASP A 16 9.95 -3.93 -1.82
CA ASP A 16 10.63 -5.16 -2.23
C ASP A 16 11.14 -4.99 -3.67
N GLU A 17 12.46 -4.93 -3.82
CA GLU A 17 13.13 -4.75 -5.10
C GLU A 17 12.80 -5.87 -6.09
N LEU A 18 12.55 -7.10 -5.61
CA LEU A 18 12.19 -8.22 -6.47
C LEU A 18 10.78 -8.06 -7.04
N GLN A 19 9.84 -7.57 -6.25
CA GLN A 19 8.47 -7.27 -6.73
C GLN A 19 8.49 -6.17 -7.78
N LEU A 20 9.22 -5.07 -7.52
CA LEU A 20 9.37 -3.99 -8.48
C LEU A 20 10.07 -4.45 -9.76
N PHE A 21 11.15 -5.23 -9.65
CA PHE A 21 11.84 -5.80 -10.80
C PHE A 21 10.92 -6.69 -11.62
N TYR A 22 10.12 -7.56 -10.97
CA TYR A 22 9.19 -8.45 -11.65
C TYR A 22 8.14 -7.67 -12.45
N LEU A 23 7.50 -6.66 -11.85
CA LEU A 23 6.50 -5.82 -12.52
C LEU A 23 7.13 -5.06 -13.70
N ARG A 24 8.30 -4.46 -13.49
CA ARG A 24 9.02 -3.74 -14.55
C ARG A 24 9.45 -4.64 -15.70
N SER A 25 9.85 -5.88 -15.41
CA SER A 25 10.18 -6.88 -16.44
C SER A 25 8.99 -7.28 -17.30
N ARG A 26 7.76 -7.01 -16.84
CA ARG A 26 6.52 -7.16 -17.61
C ARG A 26 6.14 -5.90 -18.41
N GLY A 27 7.02 -4.91 -18.46
CA GLY A 27 6.80 -3.64 -19.19
C GLY A 27 6.02 -2.59 -18.39
N ILE A 28 5.78 -2.81 -17.11
CA ILE A 28 5.09 -1.84 -16.24
C ILE A 28 6.08 -0.73 -15.87
N PRO A 29 5.76 0.56 -16.12
CA PRO A 29 6.62 1.67 -15.73
C PRO A 29 6.90 1.67 -14.22
N GLU A 30 8.07 2.15 -13.81
CA GLU A 30 8.47 2.11 -12.39
C GLU A 30 7.47 2.80 -11.46
N ARG A 31 6.92 3.95 -11.88
CA ARG A 31 5.89 4.68 -11.13
C ARG A 31 4.66 3.81 -10.89
N GLU A 32 4.16 3.21 -11.96
CA GLU A 32 2.99 2.33 -11.92
C GLU A 32 3.26 1.06 -11.09
N ALA A 33 4.46 0.50 -11.19
CA ALA A 33 4.85 -0.67 -10.42
C ALA A 33 4.86 -0.39 -8.91
N ARG A 34 5.39 0.77 -8.47
CA ARG A 34 5.34 1.19 -7.06
C ARG A 34 3.91 1.35 -6.58
N ARG A 35 3.07 2.03 -7.37
CA ARG A 35 1.65 2.23 -7.07
C ARG A 35 0.91 0.89 -6.92
N LEU A 36 1.15 -0.08 -7.81
CA LEU A 36 0.58 -1.42 -7.72
C LEU A 36 1.01 -2.18 -6.46
N VAL A 37 2.27 -2.05 -6.03
CA VAL A 37 2.74 -2.69 -4.79
C VAL A 37 2.04 -2.11 -3.56
N VAL A 38 1.91 -0.77 -3.48
CA VAL A 38 1.18 -0.11 -2.38
C VAL A 38 -0.29 -0.53 -2.38
N HIS A 39 -0.92 -0.57 -3.55
CA HIS A 39 -2.31 -1.03 -3.68
C HIS A 39 -2.48 -2.47 -3.20
N GLY A 40 -1.64 -3.38 -3.67
CA GLY A 40 -1.70 -4.79 -3.28
C GLY A 40 -1.56 -4.97 -1.76
N PHE A 41 -0.73 -4.14 -1.12
CA PHE A 41 -0.58 -4.15 0.35
C PHE A 41 -1.88 -3.78 1.08
N PHE A 42 -2.54 -2.70 0.66
CA PHE A 42 -3.77 -2.24 1.32
C PHE A 42 -5.02 -3.02 0.93
N TRP A 43 -5.04 -3.63 -0.26
CA TRP A 43 -6.20 -4.34 -0.79
C TRP A 43 -6.76 -5.38 0.18
N ASP A 44 -5.91 -6.27 0.69
CA ASP A 44 -6.33 -7.33 1.60
C ASP A 44 -6.80 -6.81 2.97
N ILE A 45 -6.31 -5.64 3.38
CA ILE A 45 -6.70 -4.99 4.64
C ILE A 45 -8.06 -4.33 4.47
N ILE A 46 -8.23 -3.55 3.40
CA ILE A 46 -9.45 -2.79 3.12
C ILE A 46 -10.63 -3.75 2.91
N ARG A 47 -10.44 -4.83 2.13
CA ARG A 47 -11.51 -5.79 1.84
C ARG A 47 -12.01 -6.61 3.03
N ARG A 48 -11.32 -6.55 4.17
CA ARG A 48 -11.81 -7.16 5.42
C ARG A 48 -12.89 -6.33 6.10
N ILE A 49 -13.11 -5.09 5.66
CA ILE A 49 -14.11 -4.19 6.22
C ILE A 49 -15.53 -4.66 5.86
N GLY A 50 -15.74 -5.13 4.63
CA GLY A 50 -17.01 -5.70 4.19
C GLY A 50 -18.13 -4.68 4.02
N VAL A 51 -17.78 -3.40 3.88
CA VAL A 51 -18.73 -2.29 3.66
C VAL A 51 -18.26 -1.48 2.46
N ASP A 52 -18.90 -1.69 1.32
CA ASP A 52 -18.48 -1.15 0.01
C ASP A 52 -18.23 0.36 0.03
N ASP A 53 -19.11 1.13 0.68
CA ASP A 53 -18.98 2.60 0.79
C ASP A 53 -17.72 3.03 1.56
N ILE A 54 -17.30 2.23 2.56
CA ILE A 54 -16.10 2.50 3.35
C ILE A 54 -14.87 2.05 2.58
N GLU A 55 -14.93 0.87 1.94
CA GLU A 55 -13.85 0.35 1.12
C GLU A 55 -13.50 1.32 -0.03
N GLY A 56 -14.51 1.84 -0.73
CA GLY A 56 -14.32 2.80 -1.81
C GLY A 56 -13.63 4.09 -1.32
N LYS A 57 -14.08 4.65 -0.20
CA LYS A 57 -13.47 5.86 0.39
C LYS A 57 -12.02 5.64 0.81
N LEU A 58 -11.68 4.45 1.32
CA LEU A 58 -10.32 4.12 1.72
C LEU A 58 -9.41 3.94 0.51
N LEU A 59 -9.88 3.26 -0.54
CA LEU A 59 -9.13 3.11 -1.79
C LEU A 59 -8.85 4.48 -2.44
N GLU A 60 -9.85 5.36 -2.49
CA GLU A 60 -9.68 6.73 -2.98
C GLU A 60 -8.67 7.51 -2.13
N ARG A 61 -8.71 7.33 -0.79
CA ARG A 61 -7.77 8.00 0.11
C ARG A 61 -6.34 7.51 -0.06
N VAL A 62 -6.14 6.21 -0.30
CA VAL A 62 -4.82 5.64 -0.60
C VAL A 62 -4.26 6.23 -1.88
N GLU A 63 -5.08 6.32 -2.94
CA GLU A 63 -4.68 6.92 -4.21
C GLU A 63 -4.22 8.37 -4.05
N HIS A 64 -5.04 9.18 -3.37
CA HIS A 64 -4.71 10.59 -3.12
C HIS A 64 -3.39 10.75 -2.35
N GLU A 65 -3.09 9.84 -1.42
CA GLU A 65 -1.85 9.91 -0.65
C GLU A 65 -0.62 9.47 -1.45
N ILE A 66 -0.78 8.52 -2.39
CA ILE A 66 0.30 8.17 -3.32
C ILE A 66 0.63 9.39 -4.20
N GLU A 67 -0.39 10.04 -4.75
CA GLU A 67 -0.22 11.23 -5.59
C GLU A 67 0.42 12.40 -4.83
N SER A 68 0.03 12.62 -3.56
CA SER A 68 0.59 13.68 -2.73
C SER A 68 2.08 13.48 -2.44
N VAL A 69 2.49 12.25 -2.14
CA VAL A 69 3.89 11.90 -1.87
C VAL A 69 4.73 11.98 -3.15
N GLU A 70 4.21 11.54 -4.29
CA GLU A 70 4.90 11.67 -5.59
C GLU A 70 5.10 13.14 -5.96
N ALA A 71 4.09 13.99 -5.74
CA ALA A 71 4.20 15.42 -6.01
C ALA A 71 5.24 16.09 -5.10
N ALA A 72 5.29 15.72 -3.82
CA ALA A 72 6.30 16.23 -2.89
C ALA A 72 7.73 15.83 -3.29
N GLY A 73 7.94 14.58 -3.71
CA GLY A 73 9.24 14.09 -4.16
C GLY A 73 9.71 14.64 -5.51
N ALA A 74 8.80 15.17 -6.34
CA ALA A 74 9.15 15.84 -7.60
C ALA A 74 9.52 17.33 -7.43
N ALA A 75 9.24 17.91 -6.26
CA ALA A 75 9.55 19.30 -5.92
C ALA A 75 10.94 19.47 -5.25
N GLU A 76 11.62 18.35 -4.99
CA GLU A 76 12.99 18.27 -4.43
C GLU A 76 14.02 18.08 -5.54
#